data_AF-A0A3L6JRA3-F1
#
_entry.id   AF-A0A3L6JRA3-F1
#
_cell.length_a   1.000
_cell.length_b   1.000
_cell.length_c   1.000
_cell.angle_alpha   90.00
_cell.angle_beta   90.00
_cell.angle_gamma   90.00
#
_symmetry.space_group_name_H-M   'P 1'
#
loop_
_entity.id
_entity.type
_entity.pdbx_description
1 polymer ?
#
loop_
_entity_poly.entity_id
_entity_poly.type
_entity_poly.pdbx_seq_one_letter_code
_entity_poly.pdbx_strand_id
1 'polypeptide(L)'
;MEWMAFQSGASKSMTELVCDYILVRRPSLPRWWDPVARPHVAVIVEDAIDDSAVRYYLSRTGCPDRNGRVPLEISDIESLPEGSLLEVRYNTTKANLYRLELIDNVPCWRWVGRCRGLSSFESEMVDWTHLLDDVESYRITGLVPN
;
A
#
# COMPACT_ATOMS: atom_id res chain seq x y z
N MET A 1 33.91 -12.14 32.44
CA MET A 1 32.83 -11.18 32.14
C MET A 1 32.59 -11.24 30.64
N GLU A 2 31.67 -12.10 30.22
CA GLU A 2 31.23 -12.21 28.83
C GLU A 2 30.26 -11.07 28.52
N TRP A 3 30.53 -10.35 27.43
CA TRP A 3 29.57 -9.43 26.83
C TRP A 3 28.62 -10.24 25.95
N MET A 4 27.39 -10.47 26.42
CA MET A 4 26.32 -10.92 25.52
C MET A 4 25.85 -9.73 24.69
N ALA A 5 26.27 -9.71 23.42
CA ALA A 5 25.67 -8.84 22.43
C ALA A 5 24.24 -9.36 22.15
N PHE A 6 23.24 -8.73 22.77
CA PHE A 6 21.87 -8.84 22.31
C PHE A 6 21.77 -8.15 20.94
N GLN A 7 21.90 -8.92 19.87
CA GLN A 7 21.40 -8.49 18.57
C GLN A 7 19.87 -8.45 18.68
N SER A 8 19.35 -7.27 19.03
CA SER A 8 17.95 -6.92 18.77
C SER A 8 17.77 -6.95 17.26
N GLY A 9 17.26 -8.06 16.75
CA GLY A 9 16.82 -8.21 15.37
C GLY A 9 15.57 -7.38 15.15
N ALA A 10 15.70 -6.05 15.14
CA ALA A 10 14.66 -5.17 14.64
C ALA A 10 14.54 -5.46 13.13
N SER A 11 13.51 -6.22 12.75
CA SER A 11 13.06 -6.30 11.37
C SER A 11 12.56 -4.90 11.01
N LYS A 12 13.45 -4.06 10.47
CA LYS A 12 13.05 -2.77 9.90
C LYS A 12 12.14 -3.09 8.73
N SER A 13 10.87 -2.71 8.82
CA SER A 13 10.00 -2.66 7.67
C SER A 13 10.70 -1.82 6.59
N MET A 14 10.87 -2.40 5.40
CA MET A 14 11.54 -1.73 4.29
C MET A 14 10.47 -1.34 3.29
N THR A 15 10.06 -0.07 3.35
CA THR A 15 9.34 0.59 2.27
C THR A 15 10.34 0.92 1.17
N GLU A 16 9.99 0.56 -0.06
CA GLU A 16 10.84 0.73 -1.24
C GLU A 16 10.04 1.42 -2.33
N LEU A 17 10.65 2.42 -2.97
CA LEU A 17 10.13 3.01 -4.18
C LEU A 17 10.22 2.01 -5.33
N VAL A 18 9.20 1.95 -6.17
CA VAL A 18 9.26 1.27 -7.46
C VAL A 18 9.74 2.29 -8.49
N CYS A 19 11.01 2.22 -8.85
CA CYS A 19 11.62 3.15 -9.81
C CYS A 19 11.12 2.94 -11.24
N ASP A 20 10.74 1.72 -11.60
CA ASP A 20 10.15 1.42 -12.90
C ASP A 20 8.76 2.07 -13.02
N TYR A 21 8.50 2.76 -14.12
CA TYR A 21 7.19 3.33 -14.41
C TYR A 21 6.22 2.23 -14.87
N ILE A 22 5.65 1.50 -13.92
CA ILE A 22 4.73 0.39 -14.18
C ILE A 22 3.28 0.87 -14.04
N LEU A 23 2.56 0.89 -15.16
CA LEU A 23 1.12 1.15 -15.22
C LEU A 23 0.33 -0.15 -15.34
N VAL A 24 -0.69 -0.31 -14.51
CA VAL A 24 -1.64 -1.41 -14.60
C VAL A 24 -3.06 -0.87 -14.70
N ARG A 25 -3.92 -1.54 -15.49
CA ARG A 25 -5.35 -1.15 -15.57
C ARG A 25 -6.07 -1.35 -14.25
N ARG A 26 -5.76 -2.46 -13.57
CA ARG A 26 -6.36 -2.79 -12.28
C ARG A 26 -5.30 -3.44 -11.38
N PRO A 27 -5.09 -2.94 -10.15
CA PRO A 27 -4.19 -3.56 -9.19
C PRO A 27 -4.65 -4.98 -8.87
N SER A 28 -3.70 -5.86 -8.56
CA SER A 28 -4.04 -7.16 -7.97
C SER A 28 -4.61 -6.93 -6.57
N LEU A 29 -5.84 -7.38 -6.34
CA LEU A 29 -6.50 -7.23 -5.04
C LEU A 29 -6.59 -8.58 -4.31
N PRO A 30 -6.41 -8.61 -2.98
CA PRO A 30 -6.66 -9.81 -2.19
C PRO A 30 -8.13 -10.23 -2.32
N ARG A 31 -8.36 -11.52 -2.59
CA ARG A 31 -9.70 -12.07 -2.84
C ARG A 31 -10.38 -12.61 -1.58
N TRP A 32 -9.59 -13.07 -0.62
CA TRP A 32 -10.07 -13.81 0.53
C TRP A 32 -9.66 -13.11 1.81
N TRP A 33 -10.59 -13.03 2.74
CA TRP A 33 -10.32 -12.65 4.11
C TRP A 33 -9.63 -13.80 4.85
N ASP A 34 -8.63 -13.44 5.64
CA ASP A 34 -7.93 -14.34 6.55
C ASP A 34 -7.76 -13.60 7.89
N PRO A 35 -8.20 -14.17 9.02
CA PRO A 35 -8.19 -13.49 10.31
C PRO A 35 -6.79 -13.26 10.88
N VAL A 36 -5.78 -13.98 10.38
CA VAL A 36 -4.38 -13.88 10.79
C VAL A 36 -3.66 -12.87 9.90
N ALA A 37 -3.76 -13.03 8.57
CA ALA A 37 -3.08 -12.17 7.60
C ALA A 37 -3.73 -10.78 7.50
N ARG A 38 -5.04 -10.67 7.80
CA ARG A 38 -5.86 -9.44 7.78
C ARG A 38 -5.61 -8.57 6.55
N PRO A 39 -5.83 -9.11 5.33
CA PRO A 39 -5.66 -8.32 4.11
C PRO A 39 -6.69 -7.19 4.07
N HIS A 40 -6.29 -6.04 3.52
CA HIS A 40 -7.17 -4.89 3.36
C HIS A 40 -6.80 -4.03 2.17
N VAL A 41 -7.76 -3.21 1.75
CA VAL A 41 -7.57 -2.18 0.72
C VAL A 41 -8.06 -0.86 1.29
N ALA A 42 -7.25 0.18 1.17
CA ALA A 42 -7.57 1.50 1.70
C ALA A 42 -7.13 2.61 0.74
N VAL A 43 -7.89 3.69 0.71
CA VAL A 43 -7.44 4.96 0.13
C VAL A 43 -6.66 5.71 1.20
N ILE A 44 -5.52 6.26 0.82
CA ILE A 44 -4.73 7.14 1.67
C ILE A 44 -5.05 8.57 1.27
N VAL A 45 -5.42 9.38 2.26
CA VAL A 45 -5.58 10.82 2.14
C VAL A 45 -4.57 11.46 3.08
N GLU A 46 -3.68 12.26 2.53
CA GLU A 46 -2.74 13.06 3.31
C GLU A 46 -3.51 14.26 3.89
N ASP A 47 -3.44 14.42 5.20
CA ASP A 47 -3.94 15.61 5.87
C ASP A 47 -2.93 16.75 5.69
N ALA A 48 -3.34 17.79 4.98
CA ALA A 48 -2.50 18.95 4.70
C ALA A 48 -2.13 19.76 5.96
N ILE A 49 -2.80 19.54 7.09
CA ILE A 49 -2.59 20.30 8.33
C ILE A 49 -1.51 19.62 9.19
N ASP A 50 -1.61 18.30 9.35
CA ASP A 50 -0.80 17.53 10.30
C ASP A 50 0.22 16.60 9.62
N ASP A 51 0.31 16.63 8.29
CA ASP A 51 1.13 15.73 7.48
C ASP A 51 0.84 14.24 7.77
N SER A 52 -0.37 13.98 8.25
CA SER A 52 -0.78 12.66 8.70
C SER A 52 -1.54 11.92 7.60
N ALA A 53 -1.16 10.68 7.35
CA ALA A 53 -1.81 9.84 6.35
C ALA A 53 -3.04 9.13 6.97
N VAL A 54 -4.25 9.59 6.61
CA VAL A 54 -5.51 8.97 7.03
C VAL A 54 -5.90 7.87 6.03
N ARG A 55 -6.31 6.71 6.55
CA ARG A 55 -6.74 5.56 5.73
C ARG A 55 -8.26 5.40 5.76
N TYR A 56 -8.86 5.42 4.58
CA TYR A 56 -10.26 5.07 4.38
C TYR A 56 -10.35 3.65 3.81
N TYR A 57 -10.75 2.69 4.65
CA TYR A 57 -10.84 1.29 4.25
C TYR A 57 -11.97 1.05 3.26
N LEU A 58 -11.62 0.50 2.10
CA LEU A 58 -12.55 0.09 1.04
C LEU A 58 -12.92 -1.38 1.14
N SER A 59 -12.17 -2.15 1.94
CA SER A 59 -12.39 -3.59 2.11
C SER A 59 -13.20 -3.91 3.36
N ARG A 60 -14.10 -4.89 3.26
CA ARG A 60 -14.84 -5.48 4.38
C ARG A 60 -14.91 -6.99 4.25
N THR A 61 -15.16 -7.65 5.37
CA THR A 61 -15.38 -9.10 5.40
C THR A 61 -16.78 -9.43 4.86
N GLY A 62 -16.87 -10.33 3.88
CA GLY A 62 -18.14 -10.81 3.34
C GLY A 62 -18.66 -12.06 4.06
N CYS A 63 -19.69 -12.70 3.48
CA CYS A 63 -20.27 -13.93 4.02
C CYS A 63 -19.48 -15.18 3.60
N PRO A 64 -19.27 -16.17 4.50
CA PRO A 64 -18.60 -17.43 4.15
C PRO A 64 -19.29 -18.15 2.98
N ASP A 65 -18.49 -18.69 2.06
CA ASP A 65 -18.97 -19.55 0.98
C ASP A 65 -19.26 -20.98 1.47
N ARG A 66 -19.69 -21.86 0.54
CA ARG A 66 -19.98 -23.27 0.84
C ARG A 66 -18.77 -24.07 1.36
N ASN A 67 -17.56 -23.57 1.11
CA ASN A 67 -16.30 -24.19 1.54
C ASN A 67 -15.75 -23.51 2.82
N GLY A 68 -16.50 -22.60 3.44
CA GLY A 68 -16.08 -21.84 4.61
C GLY A 68 -15.06 -20.74 4.30
N ARG A 69 -14.77 -20.44 3.03
CA ARG A 69 -13.89 -19.33 2.66
C ARG A 69 -14.65 -18.02 2.75
N VAL A 70 -14.02 -17.02 3.35
CA VAL A 70 -14.64 -15.72 3.54
C VAL A 70 -14.11 -14.77 2.46
N PRO A 71 -14.94 -14.20 1.58
CA PRO A 71 -14.49 -13.25 0.58
C PRO A 71 -14.10 -11.93 1.24
N LEU A 72 -13.08 -11.27 0.69
CA LEU A 72 -12.81 -9.88 0.98
C LEU A 72 -13.58 -9.03 -0.03
N GLU A 73 -14.65 -8.39 0.42
CA GLU A 73 -15.43 -7.48 -0.41
C GLU A 73 -14.72 -6.14 -0.48
N ILE A 74 -14.49 -5.63 -1.68
CA ILE A 74 -13.79 -4.36 -1.91
C ILE A 74 -14.73 -3.47 -2.71
N SER A 75 -14.97 -2.27 -2.20
CA SER A 75 -15.72 -1.22 -2.90
C SER A 75 -15.08 -0.87 -4.24
N ASP A 76 -15.85 -0.24 -5.12
CA ASP A 76 -15.33 0.19 -6.41
C ASP A 76 -14.14 1.15 -6.25
N ILE A 77 -13.05 0.82 -6.94
CA ILE A 77 -11.83 1.64 -6.99
C ILE A 77 -11.73 2.41 -8.30
N GLU A 78 -12.55 2.09 -9.31
CA GLU A 78 -12.46 2.68 -10.65
C GLU A 78 -13.10 4.09 -10.70
N SER A 79 -14.00 4.39 -9.77
CA SER A 79 -14.64 5.71 -9.60
C SER A 79 -13.86 6.69 -8.73
N LEU A 80 -12.66 6.32 -8.25
CA LEU A 80 -11.82 7.22 -7.46
C LEU A 80 -11.29 8.38 -8.32
N PRO A 81 -11.09 9.57 -7.73
CA PRO A 81 -10.55 10.72 -8.45
C PRO A 81 -9.07 10.51 -8.81
N GLU A 82 -8.63 11.12 -9.93
CA GLU A 82 -7.21 11.13 -10.32
C GLU A 82 -6.33 11.62 -9.16
N GLY A 83 -5.14 11.03 -9.04
CA GLY A 83 -4.21 11.30 -7.95
C GLY A 83 -4.45 10.50 -6.69
N SER A 84 -5.59 9.79 -6.57
CA SER A 84 -5.89 8.92 -5.43
C SER A 84 -4.77 7.92 -5.17
N LEU A 85 -4.41 7.76 -3.90
CA LEU A 85 -3.46 6.76 -3.43
C LEU A 85 -4.19 5.54 -2.88
N LEU A 86 -3.82 4.37 -3.37
CA LEU A 86 -4.41 3.10 -2.97
C LEU A 86 -3.35 2.21 -2.31
N GLU A 87 -3.56 1.93 -1.03
CA GLU A 87 -2.83 0.90 -0.32
C GLU A 87 -3.53 -0.45 -0.50
N VAL A 88 -2.79 -1.44 -0.98
CA VAL A 88 -3.23 -2.83 -1.06
C VAL A 88 -2.35 -3.67 -0.14
N ARG A 89 -2.88 -4.07 1.01
CA ARG A 89 -2.21 -4.96 1.96
C ARG A 89 -2.65 -6.40 1.72
N TYR A 90 -1.70 -7.25 1.34
CA TYR A 90 -1.98 -8.66 1.05
C TYR A 90 -1.89 -9.54 2.29
N ASN A 91 -1.06 -9.15 3.26
CA ASN A 91 -0.92 -9.83 4.55
C ASN A 91 -0.20 -8.93 5.56
N THR A 92 0.11 -9.48 6.72
CA THR A 92 0.85 -8.81 7.79
C THR A 92 2.17 -8.19 7.31
N THR A 93 2.85 -8.79 6.34
CA THR A 93 4.23 -8.44 5.92
C THR A 93 4.34 -7.71 4.58
N LYS A 94 3.27 -7.63 3.78
CA LYS A 94 3.32 -7.16 2.38
C LYS A 94 2.21 -6.16 2.07
N ALA A 95 2.61 -5.00 1.60
CA ALA A 95 1.71 -3.99 1.05
C ALA A 95 2.29 -3.35 -0.21
N ASN A 96 1.42 -2.91 -1.11
CA ASN A 96 1.78 -2.10 -2.27
C ASN A 96 1.04 -0.77 -2.21
N LEU A 97 1.67 0.26 -2.75
CA LEU A 97 1.09 1.58 -2.95
C LEU A 97 0.92 1.84 -4.44
N TYR A 98 -0.28 2.25 -4.84
CA TYR A 98 -0.59 2.66 -6.20
C TYR A 98 -1.11 4.10 -6.23
N ARG A 99 -0.87 4.82 -7.33
CA ARG A 99 -1.46 6.13 -7.61
C ARG A 99 -2.31 6.05 -8.85
N LEU A 100 -3.53 6.59 -8.81
CA LEU A 100 -4.38 6.69 -9.97
C LEU A 100 -3.90 7.83 -10.87
N GLU A 101 -3.67 7.54 -12.15
CA GLU A 101 -3.24 8.49 -13.17
C GLU A 101 -4.13 8.33 -14.42
N LEU A 102 -4.45 9.43 -15.10
CA LEU A 102 -5.16 9.40 -16.37
C LEU A 102 -4.17 9.42 -17.53
N ILE A 103 -4.09 8.33 -18.28
CA ILE A 103 -3.27 8.23 -19.50
C ILE A 103 -4.20 8.27 -20.69
N ASP A 104 -4.15 9.34 -21.49
CA ASP A 104 -5.08 9.57 -22.61
C ASP A 104 -6.57 9.45 -22.18
N ASN A 105 -6.93 10.03 -21.03
CA ASN A 105 -8.26 9.95 -20.39
C ASN A 105 -8.67 8.55 -19.91
N VAL A 106 -7.72 7.63 -19.79
CA VAL A 106 -7.98 6.27 -19.32
C VAL A 106 -7.39 6.08 -17.92
N PRO A 107 -8.20 5.67 -16.92
CA PRO A 107 -7.71 5.44 -15.57
C PRO A 107 -6.75 4.25 -15.54
N CYS A 108 -5.54 4.52 -15.06
CA CYS A 108 -4.48 3.54 -14.85
C CYS A 108 -3.88 3.71 -13.46
N TRP A 109 -3.49 2.61 -12.84
CA TRP A 109 -2.81 2.61 -11.55
C TRP A 109 -1.32 2.48 -11.76
N ARG A 110 -0.58 3.53 -11.40
CA ARG A 110 0.88 3.48 -11.34
C ARG A 110 1.31 2.78 -10.06
N TRP A 111 2.19 1.80 -10.17
CA TRP A 111 2.82 1.19 -8.99
C TRP A 111 3.89 2.14 -8.46
N VAL A 112 3.69 2.66 -7.24
CA VAL A 112 4.56 3.67 -6.64
C VAL A 112 5.55 3.05 -5.68
N GLY A 113 5.06 2.16 -4.81
CA GLY A 113 5.87 1.65 -3.72
C GLY A 113 5.45 0.25 -3.30
N ARG A 114 6.35 -0.40 -2.57
CA ARG A 114 6.09 -1.68 -1.91
C ARG A 114 6.70 -1.68 -0.52
N CYS A 115 6.07 -2.40 0.39
CA CYS A 115 6.56 -2.65 1.72
C CYS A 115 6.70 -4.15 1.93
N ARG A 116 7.86 -4.56 2.46
CA ARG A 116 8.14 -5.95 2.86
C ARG A 116 8.68 -5.99 4.28
N GLY A 117 8.35 -7.08 4.99
CA GLY A 117 8.99 -7.40 6.29
C GLY A 117 8.43 -6.65 7.49
N LEU A 118 7.18 -6.21 7.43
CA LEU A 118 6.48 -5.65 8.60
C LEU A 118 6.46 -6.67 9.75
N SER A 119 6.82 -6.23 10.96
CA SER A 119 7.03 -7.12 12.11
C SER A 119 5.72 -7.60 12.75
N SER A 120 4.64 -6.80 12.68
CA SER A 120 3.31 -7.15 13.16
C SER A 120 2.20 -6.29 12.54
N PHE A 121 0.93 -6.71 12.69
CA PHE A 121 -0.24 -5.94 12.27
C PHE A 121 -0.52 -4.74 13.18
N GLU A 122 -0.24 -4.88 14.49
CA GLU A 122 -0.66 -3.92 15.53
C GLU A 122 0.36 -2.80 15.76
N SER A 123 1.62 -2.97 15.32
CA SER A 123 2.69 -2.00 15.59
C SER A 123 3.12 -1.15 14.39
N GLU A 124 2.67 -1.46 13.17
CA GLU A 124 3.24 -0.84 11.96
C GLU A 124 2.15 -0.53 10.93
N MET A 125 1.58 0.68 11.02
CA MET A 125 1.03 1.33 9.83
C MET A 125 2.20 1.60 8.89
N VAL A 126 2.06 1.26 7.61
CA VAL A 126 3.12 1.51 6.64
C VAL A 126 3.25 3.02 6.46
N ASP A 127 4.42 3.57 6.73
CA ASP A 127 4.67 4.98 6.45
C ASP A 127 5.04 5.16 4.97
N TRP A 128 4.12 5.71 4.20
CA TRP A 128 4.29 5.99 2.78
C TRP A 128 4.76 7.43 2.50
N THR A 129 4.72 8.31 3.49
CA THR A 129 4.98 9.76 3.32
C THR A 129 6.37 10.00 2.72
N HIS A 130 7.39 9.35 3.29
CA HIS A 130 8.77 9.39 2.80
C HIS A 130 8.93 8.99 1.32
N LEU A 131 8.09 8.08 0.81
CA LEU A 131 8.16 7.68 -0.60
C LEU A 131 7.43 8.67 -1.52
N LEU A 132 6.42 9.36 -1.01
CA LEU A 132 5.63 10.33 -1.77
C LEU A 132 6.41 11.64 -1.96
N ASP A 133 7.17 12.06 -0.94
CA ASP A 133 8.12 13.18 -1.03
C ASP A 133 9.14 12.97 -2.15
N ASP A 134 9.75 11.77 -2.20
CA ASP A 134 10.70 11.42 -3.24
C ASP A 134 10.05 11.47 -4.64
N VAL A 135 8.84 10.92 -4.79
CA VAL A 135 8.09 10.93 -6.07
C VAL A 135 7.78 12.34 -6.56
N GLU A 136 7.33 13.23 -5.68
CA GLU A 136 7.04 14.62 -6.05
C GLU A 136 8.35 15.37 -6.40
N SER A 137 9.48 15.04 -5.75
CA SER A 137 10.79 15.59 -6.12
C SER A 137 11.24 15.18 -7.54
N TYR A 138 10.94 13.95 -7.99
CA TYR A 138 11.21 13.51 -9.36
C TYR A 138 10.32 14.24 -10.38
N ARG A 139 9.07 14.57 -10.03
CA ARG A 139 8.18 15.38 -10.88
C ARG A 139 8.68 16.81 -11.04
N ILE A 140 9.22 17.40 -9.98
CA ILE A 140 9.74 18.78 -10.01
C ILE A 140 11.07 18.87 -10.78
N THR A 141 11.91 17.83 -10.74
CA THR A 141 13.23 17.84 -11.38
C THR A 141 13.24 17.37 -12.84
N GLY A 142 12.14 16.82 -13.36
CA GLY A 142 12.01 16.44 -14.78
C GLY A 142 12.98 15.34 -15.24
N LEU A 143 13.68 14.69 -14.31
CA LEU A 143 14.63 13.63 -14.61
C LEU A 143 13.93 12.27 -14.46
N VAL A 144 13.36 11.80 -15.56
CA VAL A 144 13.03 10.38 -15.74
C VAL A 144 14.37 9.64 -15.90
N PRO A 145 14.77 8.72 -15.01
CA PRO A 145 15.95 7.91 -15.26
C PRO A 145 15.64 6.95 -16.41
N ASN A 146 16.50 6.96 -17.43
CA ASN A 146 16.53 5.98 -18.53
C ASN A 146 16.93 4.59 -18.04
#